data_AF-A0AAX3M681-F1
#
_entry.id   AF-A0AAX3M681-F1
#
_cell.length_a   1.000
_cell.length_b   1.000
_cell.length_c   1.000
_cell.angle_alpha   90.00
_cell.angle_beta   90.00
_cell.angle_gamma   90.00
#
_symmetry.space_group_name_H-M   'P 1'
#
loop_
_entity.id
_entity.type
_entity.pdbx_description
1 polymer ?
#
loop_
_entity_poly.entity_id
_entity_poly.type
_entity_poly.pdbx_seq_one_letter_code
_entity_poly.pdbx_strand_id
1 'polypeptide(L)' 'MNGLGFIIVTVVSAVAGVLYYAGIGKRIAEEEKKAGRDLTYEINPFTGGRE' A
#
# COMPACT_ATOMS: atom_id res chain seq x y z
N MET A 1 -24.76 9.08 12.56
CA MET A 1 -23.42 9.12 13.17
C MET A 1 -23.16 10.54 13.64
N ASN A 2 -22.71 10.75 14.88
CA ASN A 2 -22.40 12.10 15.36
C ASN A 2 -21.02 12.56 14.86
N GLY A 3 -20.70 13.85 15.03
CA GLY A 3 -19.45 14.43 14.51
C GLY A 3 -18.19 13.71 15.01
N LEU A 4 -18.17 13.29 16.27
CA LEU A 4 -17.05 12.53 16.83
C LEU A 4 -16.89 11.16 16.15
N GLY A 5 -17.98 10.43 15.94
CA GLY A 5 -17.97 9.15 15.25
C GLY A 5 -17.44 9.26 13.81
N PHE A 6 -17.81 10.32 13.10
CA PHE A 6 -17.29 10.58 11.74
C PHE A 6 -15.78 10.83 11.73
N ILE A 7 -15.27 11.60 12.70
CA ILE A 7 -13.82 11.87 12.81
C ILE A 7 -13.05 10.59 13.09
N ILE A 8 -13.52 9.74 14.02
CA ILE A 8 -12.85 8.49 14.36
C ILE A 8 -12.76 7.57 13.15
N VAL A 9 -13.88 7.35 12.43
CA VAL A 9 -13.89 6.51 11.23
C VAL A 9 -12.92 7.06 10.18
N THR A 10 -12.92 8.38 9.95
CA THR A 10 -12.02 9.02 8.99
C THR A 10 -10.55 8.78 9.34
N VAL A 11 -10.17 8.99 10.60
CA VAL A 11 -8.78 8.79 11.06
C VAL A 11 -8.37 7.32 10.94
N VAL A 12 -9.23 6.39 11.37
CA VAL A 12 -8.95 4.96 11.28
C VAL A 12 -8.78 4.52 9.82
N SER A 13 -9.67 4.95 8.92
CA SER A 13 -9.56 4.64 7.50
C SER A 13 -8.28 5.22 6.87
N ALA A 14 -7.89 6.44 7.24
CA ALA A 14 -6.65 7.05 6.76
C ALA A 14 -5.41 6.27 7.21
N VAL A 15 -5.35 5.90 8.50
CA VAL A 15 -4.25 5.11 9.06
C VAL A 15 -4.17 3.74 8.39
N ALA A 16 -5.30 3.06 8.23
CA ALA A 16 -5.35 1.77 7.54
C ALA A 16 -4.85 1.87 6.09
N GLY A 17 -5.24 2.93 5.38
CA GLY A 17 -4.75 3.21 4.02
C GLY A 17 -3.22 3.40 3.98
N VAL A 18 -2.67 4.24 4.87
CA VAL A 18 -1.22 4.48 4.94
C VAL A 18 -0.46 3.19 5.21
N LEU A 19 -0.91 2.38 6.18
CA LEU A 19 -0.25 1.11 6.52
C LEU A 19 -0.34 0.10 5.38
N TYR A 20 -1.46 0.07 4.66
CA TYR A 20 -1.65 -0.79 3.49
C TYR A 20 -0.66 -0.46 2.38
N TYR A 21 -0.54 0.81 1.98
CA TYR A 21 0.41 1.22 0.95
C TYR A 21 1.87 1.03 1.39
N ALA A 22 2.18 1.29 2.66
CA ALA A 22 3.52 1.06 3.21
C ALA A 22 3.89 -0.44 3.20
N GLY A 23 2.94 -1.33 3.51
CA GLY A 23 3.13 -2.78 3.45
C GLY A 23 3.44 -3.28 2.03
N ILE A 24 2.71 -2.77 1.03
CA ILE A 24 2.97 -3.08 -0.38
C ILE A 24 4.37 -2.62 -0.78
N GLY A 25 4.74 -1.37 -0.48
CA GLY A 25 6.07 -0.83 -0.82
C GLY A 25 7.21 -1.61 -0.17
N LYS A 26 7.06 -2.01 1.11
CA LYS A 26 8.05 -2.84 1.80
C LYS A 26 8.24 -4.20 1.12
N ARG A 27 7.14 -4.89 0.78
CA ARG A 27 7.19 -6.17 0.09
C ARG A 27 7.88 -6.05 -1.27
N ILE A 28 7.55 -5.03 -2.06
CA ILE A 28 8.18 -4.79 -3.36
C ILE A 28 9.68 -4.58 -3.19
N ALA A 29 10.10 -3.69 -2.29
CA ALA A 29 11.50 -3.40 -2.03
C ALA A 29 12.30 -4.64 -1.58
N GLU A 30 11.69 -5.52 -0.77
CA GLU A 30 12.32 -6.79 -0.36
C GLU A 30 12.53 -7.74 -1.55
N GLU A 31 11.55 -7.87 -2.43
CA GLU A 31 11.65 -8.72 -3.61
C GLU A 31 12.63 -8.14 -4.65
N GLU A 32 12.62 -6.83 -4.87
CA GLU A 32 13.58 -6.13 -5.74
C GLU A 32 15.02 -6.32 -5.26
N LYS A 33 15.24 -6.23 -3.95
CA LYS A 33 16.56 -6.49 -3.36
C LYS A 33 17.03 -7.93 -3.59
N LYS A 34 16.11 -8.92 -3.55
CA LYS A 34 16.43 -10.33 -3.83
C LYS A 34 16.70 -10.56 -5.32
N ALA A 35 15.92 -9.93 -6.20
CA ALA A 35 16.03 -10.08 -7.64
C ALA A 35 17.17 -9.26 -8.26
N GLY A 36 17.63 -8.21 -7.56
CA GLY A 36 18.66 -7.30 -8.05
C GLY A 36 18.18 -6.39 -9.19
N ARG A 37 16.87 -6.20 -9.35
CA ARG A 37 16.26 -5.35 -10.38
C ARG A 37 14.91 -4.79 -9.92
N ASP A 38 14.45 -3.75 -10.59
CA ASP A 38 13.11 -3.17 -10.41
C ASP A 38 12.04 -4.21 -10.82
N LEU A 39 11.04 -4.37 -9.96
CA LEU A 39 9.88 -5.27 -10.15
C LEU A 39 8.56 -4.48 -10.04
N THR A 40 8.62 -3.15 -9.98
CA THR A 40 7.45 -2.27 -9.81
C THR A 40 6.36 -2.52 -10.86
N TYR A 41 6.69 -2.90 -12.09
CA TYR A 41 5.70 -3.19 -13.14
C TYR A 41 5.32 -4.66 -13.26
N GLU A 42 5.78 -5.51 -12.34
CA GLU A 42 5.49 -6.94 -12.35
C GLU A 42 4.66 -7.35 -11.13
N ILE A 43 5.09 -6.94 -9.93
CA ILE A 43 4.50 -7.45 -8.67
C ILE A 43 3.71 -6.39 -7.88
N ASN A 44 3.74 -5.14 -8.31
CA ASN A 44 2.95 -4.09 -7.70
C ASN A 44 1.48 -4.26 -8.10
N PRO A 45 0.54 -4.35 -7.15
CA PRO A 45 -0.88 -4.55 -7.47
C PRO A 45 -1.53 -3.39 -8.23
N PHE A 46 -0.91 -2.21 -8.28
CA PHE A 46 -1.45 -1.03 -8.97
C PHE A 46 -0.87 -0.81 -10.37
N THR A 47 0.37 -1.22 -10.59
CA THR A 47 1.13 -0.97 -11.83
C THR A 47 1.53 -2.24 -12.57
N GLY A 48 1.46 -3.41 -11.92
CA GLY A 48 1.80 -4.70 -12.51
C GLY A 48 0.69 -5.33 -13.34
N GLY A 49 1.06 -6.20 -14.28
CA GLY A 49 0.13 -7.00 -15.10
C GLY A 49 -0.67 -6.20 -16.12
N ARG A 50 -0.14 -5.07 -16.61
CA ARG A 50 -0.78 -4.22 -17.62
C ARG A 50 -0.46 -4.63 -19.07
N GLU A 51 -0.24 -5.92 -19.32
CA GLU A 51 0.03 -6.51 -20.64
C GLU A 51 -1.05 -7.54 -21.00
#